data_AF-A0A0M8QPF7-F1
#
_entry.id   AF-A0A0M8QPF7-F1
#
_cell.length_a   1.000
_cell.length_b   1.000
_cell.length_c   1.000
_cell.angle_alpha   90.00
_cell.angle_beta   90.00
_cell.angle_gamma   90.00
#
_symmetry.space_group_name_H-M   'P 1'
#
loop_
_entity.id
_entity.type
_entity.pdbx_description
1 polymer ?
#
loop_
_entity_poly.entity_id
_entity_poly.type
_entity_poly.pdbx_seq_one_letter_code
_entity_poly.pdbx_strand_id
1 'polypeptide(L)'
;MPENEPWEYSLSIPNDPRAVTVSRRTLRLILTMHGLIGLVDVAELLAAELVANAVRHTKGPAALRVRWAAGVLRIGAWDTDPAPPDAPLPFERSADLGLEDGRGLALVRACSDLWGWQPLSRDGSRGKLVWCELDAV
;
A
#
# COMPACT_ATOMS: atom_id res chain seq x y z
N MET A 1 7.76 27.57 6.65
CA MET A 1 6.53 26.76 6.70
C MET A 1 6.95 25.31 6.83
N PRO A 2 6.53 24.60 7.90
CA PRO A 2 6.86 23.19 8.14
C PRO A 2 6.10 22.19 7.24
N GLU A 3 5.28 22.68 6.29
CA GLU A 3 4.41 21.86 5.42
C GLU A 3 5.14 20.84 4.52
N ASN A 4 6.47 20.90 4.44
CA ASN A 4 7.30 20.01 3.63
C ASN A 4 8.27 19.13 4.43
N GLU A 5 8.17 19.08 5.77
CA GLU A 5 9.04 18.19 6.54
C GLU A 5 8.67 16.72 6.25
N PRO A 6 9.65 15.90 5.81
CA PRO A 6 9.36 14.51 5.47
C PRO A 6 9.02 13.71 6.72
N TRP A 7 8.04 12.82 6.61
CA TRP A 7 7.64 11.92 7.69
C TRP A 7 7.39 10.51 7.18
N GLU A 8 7.57 9.52 8.06
CA GLU A 8 7.30 8.11 7.78
C GLU A 8 6.60 7.46 8.98
N TYR A 9 5.53 6.72 8.72
CA TYR A 9 4.87 5.83 9.66
C TYR A 9 4.98 4.38 9.17
N SER A 10 5.16 3.46 10.11
CA SER A 10 5.17 2.03 9.83
C SER A 10 4.27 1.31 10.83
N LEU A 11 3.29 0.57 10.33
CA LEU A 11 2.36 -0.24 11.10
C LEU A 11 2.66 -1.70 10.85
N SER A 12 3.09 -2.43 11.88
CA SER A 12 3.19 -3.89 11.83
C SER A 12 1.79 -4.51 11.80
N ILE A 13 1.59 -5.43 10.86
CA ILE A 13 0.29 -6.02 10.56
C ILE A 13 0.32 -7.52 10.92
N PRO A 14 -0.63 -8.01 11.73
CA PRO A 14 -0.80 -9.44 11.92
C PRO A 14 -1.33 -10.09 10.64
N ASN A 15 -1.13 -11.40 10.50
CA ASN A 15 -1.76 -12.19 9.43
C ASN A 15 -3.25 -12.42 9.74
N ASP A 16 -4.03 -11.35 9.72
CA ASP A 16 -5.47 -11.32 9.97
C ASP A 16 -6.12 -10.35 8.97
N PRO A 17 -7.15 -10.76 8.22
CA PRO A 17 -7.90 -9.89 7.31
C PRO A 17 -8.42 -8.59 7.95
N ARG A 18 -8.67 -8.59 9.27
CA ARG A 18 -9.07 -7.38 10.03
C ARG A 18 -8.03 -6.27 9.96
N ALA A 19 -6.77 -6.61 9.70
CA ALA A 19 -5.70 -5.64 9.55
C ALA A 19 -5.93 -4.65 8.40
N VAL A 20 -6.70 -5.02 7.37
CA VAL A 20 -7.10 -4.09 6.30
C VAL A 20 -7.89 -2.91 6.88
N THR A 21 -8.85 -3.19 7.76
CA THR A 21 -9.68 -2.13 8.38
C THR A 21 -8.85 -1.25 9.32
N VAL A 22 -7.94 -1.86 10.09
CA VAL A 22 -7.04 -1.13 11.01
C VAL A 22 -6.09 -0.22 10.22
N SER A 23 -5.52 -0.73 9.14
CA SER A 23 -4.63 -0.01 8.24
C SER A 23 -5.33 1.21 7.61
N ARG A 24 -6.54 1.04 7.07
CA ARG A 24 -7.32 2.15 6.51
C ARG A 24 -7.59 3.25 7.54
N ARG A 25 -8.10 2.88 8.71
CA ARG A 25 -8.41 3.84 9.78
C ARG A 25 -7.18 4.60 10.25
N THR A 26 -6.07 3.87 10.44
CA THR A 26 -4.78 4.48 10.83
C THR A 26 -4.29 5.46 9.77
N LEU A 27 -4.34 5.08 8.49
CA LEU A 27 -3.93 5.92 7.39
C LEU A 27 -4.78 7.19 7.30
N ARG A 28 -6.11 7.08 7.39
CA ARG A 28 -7.00 8.26 7.42
C ARG A 28 -6.64 9.21 8.55
N LEU A 29 -6.38 8.69 9.75
CA LEU A 29 -5.98 9.52 10.90
C LEU A 29 -4.67 10.25 10.62
N ILE A 30 -3.64 9.54 10.13
CA ILE A 30 -2.34 10.13 9.77
C ILE A 30 -2.52 11.25 8.74
N LEU A 31 -3.19 10.97 7.62
CA LEU A 31 -3.36 11.95 6.54
C LEU A 31 -4.20 13.16 6.98
N THR A 32 -5.23 12.95 7.79
CA THR A 32 -6.04 14.05 8.34
C THR A 32 -5.21 14.95 9.26
N MET A 33 -4.37 14.35 10.13
CA MET A 33 -3.49 15.10 11.03
C MET A 33 -2.43 15.92 10.29
N HIS A 34 -2.00 15.45 9.11
CA HIS A 34 -1.06 16.16 8.23
C HIS A 34 -1.74 17.07 7.20
N GLY A 35 -3.06 17.25 7.24
CA GLY A 35 -3.78 18.14 6.32
C GLY A 35 -3.96 17.60 4.90
N LEU A 36 -3.61 16.34 4.63
CA LEU A 36 -3.68 15.68 3.32
C LEU A 36 -5.07 15.08 3.03
N ILE A 37 -6.13 15.82 3.36
CA ILE A 37 -7.52 15.34 3.33
C ILE A 37 -7.93 14.90 1.91
N GLY A 38 -7.45 15.61 0.88
CA GLY A 38 -7.76 15.29 -0.52
C GLY A 38 -7.22 13.94 -1.00
N LEU A 39 -6.19 13.39 -0.33
CA LEU A 39 -5.61 12.10 -0.68
C LEU A 39 -6.24 10.93 0.07
N VAL A 40 -7.05 11.18 1.12
CA VAL A 40 -7.50 10.16 2.07
C VAL A 40 -8.23 9.00 1.40
N ASP A 41 -9.21 9.29 0.53
CA ASP A 41 -10.07 8.25 -0.02
C ASP A 41 -9.30 7.33 -0.99
N VAL A 42 -8.46 7.92 -1.85
CA VAL A 42 -7.60 7.16 -2.77
C VAL A 42 -6.54 6.39 -1.99
N ALA A 43 -5.90 7.03 -1.01
CA ALA A 43 -4.89 6.39 -0.17
C ALA A 43 -5.45 5.20 0.62
N GLU A 44 -6.66 5.32 1.17
CA GLU A 44 -7.32 4.22 1.87
C GLU A 44 -7.59 3.04 0.94
N LEU A 45 -8.06 3.30 -0.28
CA LEU A 45 -8.30 2.25 -1.28
C LEU A 45 -6.99 1.51 -1.60
N LEU A 46 -5.95 2.26 -1.95
CA LEU A 46 -4.63 1.70 -2.28
C LEU A 46 -4.03 0.90 -1.13
N ALA A 47 -4.09 1.43 0.09
CA ALA A 47 -3.60 0.73 1.27
C ALA A 47 -4.38 -0.55 1.54
N ALA A 48 -5.69 -0.57 1.30
CA ALA A 48 -6.51 -1.76 1.49
C ALA A 48 -6.09 -2.89 0.55
N GLU A 49 -5.88 -2.57 -0.74
CA GLU A 49 -5.44 -3.52 -1.75
C GLU A 49 -4.02 -4.04 -1.45
N LEU A 50 -3.08 -3.14 -1.14
CA LEU A 50 -1.71 -3.52 -0.81
C LEU A 50 -1.62 -4.42 0.43
N VAL A 51 -2.37 -4.09 1.48
CA VAL A 51 -2.39 -4.88 2.73
C VAL A 51 -3.11 -6.21 2.52
N ALA A 52 -4.23 -6.23 1.79
CA ALA A 52 -4.93 -7.48 1.48
C ALA A 52 -4.02 -8.43 0.68
N ASN A 53 -3.26 -7.90 -0.28
CA ASN A 53 -2.27 -8.67 -1.03
C ASN A 53 -1.17 -9.21 -0.10
N ALA A 54 -0.55 -8.35 0.71
CA ALA A 54 0.49 -8.76 1.65
C ALA A 54 0.01 -9.88 2.58
N VAL A 55 -1.17 -9.73 3.21
CA VAL A 55 -1.75 -10.74 4.13
C VAL A 55 -2.10 -12.04 3.41
N ARG A 56 -2.58 -11.98 2.15
CA ARG A 56 -2.92 -13.17 1.36
C ARG A 56 -1.69 -14.01 1.00
N HIS A 57 -0.59 -13.36 0.62
CA HIS A 57 0.58 -14.05 0.09
C HIS A 57 1.59 -14.48 1.17
N THR A 58 1.58 -13.82 2.33
CA THR A 58 2.50 -14.16 3.42
C THR A 58 1.88 -15.08 4.46
N LYS A 59 2.72 -15.92 5.07
CA LYS A 59 2.41 -16.59 6.35
C LYS A 59 3.13 -15.94 7.54
N GLY A 60 4.04 -15.00 7.27
CA GLY A 60 4.86 -14.33 8.27
C GLY A 60 4.41 -12.90 8.56
N PRO A 61 5.26 -12.09 9.21
CA PRO A 61 4.98 -10.68 9.47
C PRO A 61 4.72 -9.89 8.19
N ALA A 62 3.83 -8.91 8.28
CA ALA A 62 3.61 -7.90 7.25
C ALA A 62 3.67 -6.51 7.86
N ALA A 63 3.84 -5.48 7.04
CA ALA A 63 3.76 -4.10 7.51
C ALA A 63 3.26 -3.13 6.45
N LEU A 64 2.46 -2.16 6.86
CA LEU A 64 2.12 -0.99 6.05
C LEU A 64 3.12 0.11 6.37
N ARG A 65 3.65 0.74 5.32
CA ARG A 65 4.54 1.90 5.37
C ARG A 65 3.88 3.06 4.66
N VAL A 66 3.91 4.23 5.28
CA VAL A 66 3.33 5.46 4.74
C VAL A 66 4.40 6.54 4.87
N ARG A 67 4.80 7.15 3.77
CA ARG A 67 5.86 8.17 3.75
C ARG A 67 5.39 9.38 2.97
N TRP A 68 5.63 10.56 3.50
CA TRP A 68 5.45 11.83 2.81
C TRP A 68 6.80 12.50 2.63
N ALA A 69 7.11 12.90 1.40
CA ALA A 69 8.29 13.70 1.13
C ALA A 69 8.11 14.46 -0.18
N ALA A 70 8.49 15.74 -0.19
CA ALA A 70 8.52 16.57 -1.40
C ALA A 70 7.20 16.58 -2.21
N GLY A 71 6.06 16.63 -1.53
CA GLY A 71 4.74 16.66 -2.19
C GLY A 71 4.18 15.29 -2.61
N VAL A 72 4.91 14.21 -2.32
CA VAL A 72 4.54 12.85 -2.73
C VAL A 72 4.22 11.98 -1.52
N LEU A 73 3.04 11.36 -1.52
CA LEU A 73 2.62 10.35 -0.56
C LEU A 73 2.92 8.96 -1.11
N ARG A 74 3.89 8.27 -0.52
CA ARG A 74 4.19 6.85 -0.82
C ARG A 74 3.53 5.94 0.19
N ILE A 75 2.76 4.97 -0.29
CA ILE A 75 2.11 3.93 0.50
C ILE A 75 2.70 2.59 0.06
N GLY A 76 3.11 1.73 1.00
CA GLY A 76 3.65 0.43 0.66
C GLY A 76 3.32 -0.64 1.66
N ALA A 77 3.12 -1.86 1.19
CA ALA A 77 2.99 -3.04 2.02
C ALA A 77 4.23 -3.93 1.86
N TRP A 78 4.86 -4.25 2.98
CA TRP A 78 5.94 -5.22 3.05
C TRP A 78 5.42 -6.56 3.57
N ASP A 79 5.92 -7.64 3.00
CA ASP A 79 5.61 -9.00 3.41
C ASP A 79 6.83 -9.92 3.26
N THR A 80 6.84 -11.04 4.00
CA THR A 80 7.95 -12.01 4.00
C THR A 80 7.99 -12.96 2.81
N ASP A 81 7.06 -12.89 1.87
CA ASP A 81 7.15 -13.68 0.64
C ASP A 81 8.07 -12.95 -0.36
N PRO A 82 9.26 -13.48 -0.67
CA PRO A 82 10.19 -12.82 -1.59
C PRO A 82 9.75 -12.93 -3.06
N ALA A 83 8.71 -13.72 -3.38
CA ALA A 83 8.23 -13.86 -4.74
C ALA A 83 7.72 -12.50 -5.29
N PRO A 84 8.05 -12.15 -6.54
CA PRO A 84 7.50 -10.94 -7.17
C PRO A 84 5.98 -10.96 -7.14
N PRO A 85 5.31 -9.80 -6.97
CA PRO A 85 3.86 -9.74 -7.12
C PRO A 85 3.47 -10.11 -8.55
N ASP A 86 2.31 -10.75 -8.71
CA ASP A 86 1.76 -11.02 -10.03
C ASP A 86 1.59 -9.71 -10.82
N ALA A 87 1.90 -9.74 -12.12
CA ALA A 87 1.83 -8.54 -12.95
C ALA A 87 0.38 -8.01 -12.99
N PRO A 88 0.15 -6.70 -12.80
CA PRO A 88 -1.20 -6.16 -12.80
C PRO A 88 -1.80 -6.27 -14.19
N LEU A 89 -2.89 -7.04 -14.28
CA LEU A 89 -3.74 -7.07 -15.46
C LEU A 89 -4.42 -5.71 -15.64
N PRO A 90 -4.73 -5.28 -16.87
CA PRO A 90 -5.58 -4.11 -17.09
C PRO A 90 -6.92 -4.28 -16.36
N PHE A 91 -7.39 -3.23 -15.67
CA PHE A 91 -8.61 -3.28 -14.83
C PHE A 91 -9.85 -3.77 -15.60
N GLU A 92 -9.99 -3.37 -16.87
CA GLU A 92 -11.08 -3.83 -17.74
C GLU A 92 -11.09 -5.36 -17.92
N ARG A 93 -9.90 -5.98 -18.03
CA ARG A 93 -9.78 -7.44 -18.15
C ARG A 93 -10.01 -8.17 -16.82
N SER A 94 -9.71 -7.56 -15.68
CA SER A 94 -9.95 -8.19 -14.37
C SER A 94 -11.42 -8.07 -13.92
N ALA A 95 -12.14 -7.05 -14.38
CA ALA A 95 -13.59 -6.94 -14.21
C ALA A 95 -14.34 -8.05 -14.95
N ASP A 96 -14.00 -8.26 -16.24
CA ASP A 96 -14.68 -9.22 -17.13
C ASP A 96 -14.45 -10.70 -16.76
N LEU A 97 -13.32 -11.04 -16.14
CA LEU A 97 -12.98 -12.44 -15.83
C LEU A 97 -13.56 -12.95 -14.51
N GLY A 98 -14.27 -12.12 -13.73
CA GLY A 98 -14.77 -12.51 -12.41
C GLY A 98 -13.66 -12.90 -11.42
N LEU A 99 -12.40 -12.63 -11.75
CA LEU A 99 -11.23 -12.96 -10.93
C LEU A 99 -11.11 -11.92 -9.82
N GLU A 100 -11.28 -12.35 -8.58
CA GLU A 100 -10.89 -11.57 -7.40
C GLU A 100 -9.36 -11.50 -7.25
N ASP A 101 -8.64 -12.47 -7.83
CA ASP A 101 -7.18 -12.45 -7.97
C ASP A 101 -6.76 -11.51 -9.10
N GLY A 102 -5.97 -10.48 -8.76
CA GLY A 102 -5.40 -9.53 -9.72
C GLY A 102 -6.15 -8.18 -9.87
N ARG A 103 -7.33 -8.01 -9.26
CA ARG A 103 -8.03 -6.71 -9.22
C ARG A 103 -7.30 -5.68 -8.36
N GLY A 104 -6.74 -6.11 -7.23
CA GLY A 104 -6.11 -5.19 -6.28
C GLY A 104 -4.94 -4.43 -6.89
N LEU A 105 -4.02 -5.13 -7.55
CA LEU A 105 -2.88 -4.46 -8.20
C LEU A 105 -3.29 -3.68 -9.46
N ALA A 106 -4.37 -4.07 -10.13
CA ALA A 106 -4.96 -3.30 -11.22
C ALA A 106 -5.54 -1.96 -10.74
N LEU A 107 -6.21 -1.96 -9.58
CA LEU A 107 -6.66 -0.74 -8.90
C LEU A 107 -5.49 0.12 -8.45
N VAL A 108 -4.44 -0.49 -7.89
CA VAL A 108 -3.21 0.22 -7.54
C VAL A 108 -2.65 0.95 -8.76
N ARG A 109 -2.49 0.23 -9.88
CA ARG A 109 -2.00 0.81 -11.13
C ARG A 109 -2.92 1.90 -11.69
N ALA A 110 -4.23 1.79 -11.53
CA ALA A 110 -5.19 2.75 -12.08
C ALA A 110 -5.33 4.02 -11.25
N CYS A 111 -5.07 3.96 -9.94
CA CYS A 111 -5.32 5.05 -9.01
C CYS A 111 -4.04 5.71 -8.46
N SER A 112 -2.85 5.21 -8.79
CA SER A 112 -1.57 5.78 -8.38
C SER A 112 -0.85 6.48 -9.54
N ASP A 113 -0.08 7.53 -9.23
CA ASP A 113 0.80 8.19 -10.20
C ASP A 113 2.01 7.31 -10.57
N LEU A 114 2.57 6.63 -9.56
CA LEU A 114 3.63 5.65 -9.74
C LEU A 114 3.39 4.43 -8.83
N TRP A 115 3.81 3.26 -9.28
CA TRP A 115 3.83 2.07 -8.44
C TRP A 115 5.01 1.18 -8.81
N GLY A 116 5.37 0.30 -7.89
CA GLY A 116 6.43 -0.66 -8.11
C GLY A 116 6.55 -1.66 -6.99
N TRP A 117 7.56 -2.51 -7.09
CA TRP A 117 7.94 -3.41 -6.01
C TRP A 117 9.46 -3.57 -5.99
N GLN A 118 10.00 -3.90 -4.83
CA GLN A 118 11.41 -4.21 -4.68
C GLN A 118 11.63 -5.29 -3.61
N PRO A 119 12.64 -6.16 -3.76
CA PRO A 119 13.11 -7.00 -2.66
C PRO A 119 13.55 -6.12 -1.49
N LEU A 120 13.10 -6.46 -0.29
CA LEU A 120 13.45 -5.74 0.92
C LEU A 120 13.58 -6.73 2.08
N SER A 121 14.77 -6.81 2.66
CA SER A 121 14.99 -7.56 3.89
C SER A 121 14.69 -6.69 5.10
N ARG A 122 13.94 -7.22 6.07
CA ARG A 122 13.60 -6.53 7.31
C ARG A 122 13.71 -7.51 8.48
N ASP A 123 14.36 -7.08 9.57
CA ASP A 123 14.48 -7.86 10.81
C ASP A 123 14.99 -9.31 10.57
N GLY A 124 15.98 -9.46 9.69
CA GLY A 124 16.57 -10.76 9.32
C GLY A 124 15.69 -11.62 8.38
N SER A 125 14.49 -11.18 8.04
CA SER A 125 13.59 -11.85 7.10
C SER A 125 13.72 -11.25 5.71
N ARG A 126 13.89 -12.11 4.69
CA ARG A 126 13.74 -11.69 3.29
C ARG A 126 12.26 -11.46 2.99
N GLY A 127 11.99 -10.49 2.14
CA GLY A 127 10.64 -10.14 1.75
C GLY A 127 10.63 -9.20 0.56
N LYS A 128 9.45 -8.66 0.27
CA LYS A 128 9.25 -7.64 -0.75
C LYS A 128 8.50 -6.45 -0.17
N LEU A 129 8.72 -5.29 -0.74
CA LEU A 129 7.90 -4.10 -0.55
C LEU A 129 7.20 -3.79 -1.86
N VAL A 130 5.87 -3.88 -1.88
CA VAL A 130 5.03 -3.38 -2.97
C VAL A 130 4.54 -2.00 -2.57
N TRP A 131 4.65 -1.01 -3.46
CA TRP A 131 4.37 0.38 -3.13
C TRP A 131 3.72 1.13 -4.29
N CYS A 132 3.06 2.23 -3.95
CA CYS A 132 2.49 3.20 -4.86
C CYS A 132 2.67 4.63 -4.34
N GLU A 133 2.55 5.60 -5.23
CA GLU A 133 2.70 7.03 -4.97
C GLU A 133 1.47 7.79 -5.42
N LEU A 134 1.16 8.84 -4.66
CA LEU A 134 0.15 9.84 -4.94
C LEU A 134 0.77 11.22 -4.81
N ASP A 135 0.65 12.03 -5.86
CA ASP A 135 1.07 13.42 -5.85
C ASP A 135 -0.02 14.28 -5.20
N ALA A 136 0.36 15.17 -4.27
CA ALA A 136 -0.54 16.24 -3.86
C ALA A 136 -0.40 17.38 -4.87
N VAL A 137 -1.33 17.41 -5.83
CA VAL A 137 -1.48 18.50 -6.80
C VAL A 137 -1.91 19.78 -6.11
#